data_AF-A0A933IQ65-F1
#
_entry.id   AF-A0A933IQ65-F1
#
_cell.length_a   1.000
_cell.length_b   1.000
_cell.length_c   1.000
_cell.angle_alpha   90.00
_cell.angle_beta   90.00
_cell.angle_gamma   90.00
#
_symmetry.space_group_name_H-M   'P 1'
#
loop_
_entity.id
_entity.type
_entity.pdbx_description
1 polymer ?
#
loop_
_entity_poly.entity_id
_entity_poly.type
_entity_poly.pdbx_seq_one_letter_code
_entity_poly.pdbx_strand_id
1 'polypeptide(L)' 'MSIRHLALELYEAITRVAALEKRYENAPLEERSGIEAELWKARRDRDHLKKILEAKKEKSGLSGRAS' A
#
# COMPACT_ATOMS: atom_id res chain seq x y z
N MET A 1 4.84 8.02 -14.16
CA MET A 1 3.79 8.59 -13.27
C MET A 1 4.29 9.83 -12.54
N SER A 2 3.43 10.80 -12.26
CA SER A 2 3.77 11.94 -11.40
C SER A 2 3.87 11.49 -9.94
N ILE A 3 4.53 12.27 -9.08
CA ILE A 3 4.59 11.99 -7.62
C ILE A 3 3.17 11.99 -7.05
N ARG A 4 2.32 12.93 -7.50
CA ARG A 4 0.92 13.02 -7.09
C ARG A 4 0.11 11.76 -7.42
N HIS A 5 0.33 11.19 -8.61
CA HIS A 5 -0.37 9.96 -9.01
C HIS A 5 0.06 8.76 -8.17
N LEU A 6 1.38 8.59 -7.92
CA LEU A 6 1.90 7.56 -7.03
C LEU A 6 1.39 7.70 -5.59
N ALA A 7 1.24 8.93 -5.11
CA ALA A 7 0.68 9.19 -3.78
C ALA A 7 -0.80 8.77 -3.69
N LEU A 8 -1.58 8.99 -4.75
CA LEU A 8 -2.97 8.54 -4.82
C LEU A 8 -3.07 7.01 -4.87
N GLU A 9 -2.30 6.37 -5.74
CA GLU A 9 -2.26 4.89 -5.82
C GLU A 9 -1.81 4.27 -4.49
N LEU A 10 -0.81 4.87 -3.82
CA LEU A 10 -0.37 4.41 -2.51
C LEU A 10 -1.49 4.54 -1.46
N TYR A 11 -2.26 5.63 -1.49
CA TYR A 11 -3.40 5.82 -0.61
C TYR A 11 -4.49 4.77 -0.86
N GLU A 12 -4.81 4.47 -2.12
CA GLU A 12 -5.76 3.41 -2.49
C GLU A 12 -5.27 2.03 -2.02
N ALA A 13 -3.98 1.74 -2.20
CA ALA A 13 -3.38 0.48 -1.74
C ALA A 13 -3.42 0.35 -0.20
N ILE A 14 -3.14 1.43 0.54
CA ILE A 14 -3.27 1.46 2.01
C ILE A 14 -4.72 1.19 2.41
N THR A 15 -5.68 1.86 1.77
CA THR A 15 -7.12 1.71 2.05
C THR A 15 -7.57 0.28 1.78
N ARG A 16 -7.09 -0.33 0.69
CA ARG A 16 -7.39 -1.72 0.34
C ARG A 16 -6.84 -2.70 1.37
N VAL A 17 -5.59 -2.51 1.83
CA VAL A 17 -5.02 -3.34 2.89
C VAL A 17 -5.88 -3.25 4.15
N ALA A 18 -6.23 -2.04 4.59
CA ALA A 18 -7.04 -1.85 5.79
C ALA A 18 -8.44 -2.51 5.67
N ALA A 19 -9.07 -2.40 4.50
CA ALA A 19 -10.36 -3.04 4.24
C ALA A 19 -10.26 -4.58 4.30
N LEU A 20 -9.21 -5.15 3.71
CA LEU A 20 -8.96 -6.59 3.74
C LEU A 20 -8.58 -7.10 5.14
N GLU A 21 -7.84 -6.31 5.94
CA GLU A 21 -7.50 -6.64 7.32
C GLU A 21 -8.77 -6.73 8.16
N LYS A 22 -9.64 -5.71 8.05
CA LYS A 22 -10.95 -5.72 8.71
C LYS A 22 -11.80 -6.91 8.25
N ARG A 23 -11.76 -7.27 6.96
CA ARG A 23 -12.50 -8.43 6.45
C ARG A 23 -11.96 -9.73 7.01
N TYR A 24 -10.63 -9.89 7.07
CA TYR A 24 -9.97 -11.07 7.62
C TYR A 24 -10.31 -11.29 9.10
N GLU A 25 -10.28 -10.22 9.90
CA GLU A 25 -10.60 -10.27 11.33
C GLU A 25 -12.03 -10.79 11.59
N ASN A 26 -12.99 -10.37 10.75
CA ASN A 26 -14.41 -10.71 10.90
C ASN A 26 -14.83 -11.96 10.11
N ALA A 27 -13.96 -12.52 9.27
CA ALA A 27 -14.31 -13.66 8.42
C ALA A 27 -14.26 -15.00 9.18
N PRO A 28 -15.13 -15.96 8.81
CA PRO A 28 -14.99 -17.36 9.22
C PRO A 28 -13.64 -17.94 8.81
N LEU A 29 -13.13 -18.92 9.58
CA LEU A 29 -11.81 -19.54 9.34
C LEU A 29 -11.63 -20.08 7.91
N GLU A 30 -12.70 -20.61 7.33
CA GLU A 30 -12.72 -21.18 5.98
C GLU A 30 -12.43 -20.14 4.90
N GLU A 31 -12.93 -18.91 5.07
CA GLU A 31 -12.76 -17.81 4.10
C GLU A 31 -11.45 -17.03 4.32
N ARG A 32 -10.86 -17.13 5.51
CA ARG A 32 -9.62 -16.40 5.86
C ARG A 32 -8.46 -16.70 4.94
N SER A 33 -8.34 -17.94 4.45
CA SER A 33 -7.24 -18.33 3.54
C SER A 33 -7.25 -17.53 2.23
N GLY A 34 -8.43 -17.31 1.65
CA GLY A 34 -8.58 -16.48 0.45
C GLY A 34 -8.27 -15.01 0.72
N ILE A 35 -8.79 -14.48 1.84
CA ILE A 35 -8.55 -13.08 2.25
C ILE A 35 -7.07 -12.86 2.58
N GLU A 36 -6.37 -13.84 3.17
CA GLU A 36 -4.94 -13.78 3.46
C GLU A 36 -4.11 -13.69 2.19
N ALA A 37 -4.45 -14.44 1.14
CA ALA A 37 -3.79 -14.35 -0.15
C ALA A 37 -3.97 -12.96 -0.79
N GLU A 38 -5.19 -12.41 -0.71
CA GLU A 38 -5.45 -11.04 -1.17
C GLU A 38 -4.69 -9.99 -0.35
N LEU A 39 -4.63 -10.17 0.98
CA LEU A 39 -3.86 -9.32 1.88
C LEU A 39 -2.39 -9.31 1.53
N TRP A 40 -1.81 -10.48 1.31
CA TRP A 40 -0.40 -10.61 0.94
C TRP A 40 -0.08 -9.84 -0.34
N LYS A 41 -0.93 -9.95 -1.36
CA LYS A 41 -0.79 -9.21 -2.61
C LYS A 41 -0.92 -7.70 -2.38
N ALA A 42 -1.97 -7.25 -1.71
CA ALA A 42 -2.22 -5.83 -1.45
C ALA A 42 -1.09 -5.19 -0.63
N ARG A 43 -0.52 -5.91 0.33
CA ARG A 43 0.64 -5.46 1.12
C ARG A 43 1.88 -5.29 0.22
N ARG A 44 2.16 -6.24 -0.67
CA ARG A 44 3.25 -6.12 -1.64
C ARG A 44 3.08 -4.92 -2.57
N ASP A 45 1.87 -4.69 -3.07
CA ASP A 45 1.59 -3.56 -3.95
C ASP A 45 1.82 -2.22 -3.22
N ARG A 46 1.31 -2.10 -1.98
CA ARG A 46 1.53 -0.94 -1.10
C ARG A 46 3.02 -0.68 -0.84
N ASP A 47 3.79 -1.72 -0.54
CA ASP A 47 5.22 -1.60 -0.26
C ASP A 47 6.03 -1.23 -1.51
N HIS A 48 5.64 -1.76 -2.67
CA HIS A 48 6.23 -1.41 -3.96
C HIS A 48 5.99 0.06 -4.31
N LEU A 49 4.74 0.52 -4.21
CA LEU A 49 4.37 1.91 -4.47
C LEU A 49 5.10 2.88 -3.53
N LYS A 50 5.22 2.51 -2.24
CA LYS A 50 5.99 3.29 -1.26
C LYS A 50 7.46 3.43 -1.68
N LYS A 51 8.11 2.34 -2.10
CA LYS A 51 9.50 2.37 -2.58
C LYS A 51 9.67 3.25 -3.82
N ILE A 52 8.75 3.17 -4.78
CA ILE A 52 8.80 4.00 -5.99
C ILE A 52 8.62 5.48 -5.63
N LEU A 53 7.66 5.79 -4.76
CA LEU A 53 7.38 7.16 -4.34
C LEU A 53 8.59 7.79 -3.67
N GLU A 54 9.23 7.08 -2.73
CA GLU A 54 10.43 7.56 -2.05
C GLU A 54 11.60 7.76 -3.01
N ALA A 55 11.90 6.78 -3.87
CA ALA A 55 12.95 6.92 -4.90
C ALA A 55 12.68 8.12 -5.83
N LYS A 56 11.42 8.45 -6.09
CA LYS A 56 11.05 9.60 -6.92
C LYS A 56 11.16 10.93 -6.18
N LYS A 57 10.85 10.96 -4.87
CA LYS A 57 11.08 12.13 -4.00
C LYS A 57 12.56 12.45 -3.87
N GLU A 58 13.41 11.43 -3.74
CA GLU A 58 14.87 11.58 -3.74
C GLU A 58 15.38 12.22 -5.03
N LYS A 59 14.99 11.68 -6.20
CA LYS A 59 15.39 12.23 -7.50
C LYS A 59 14.90 13.65 -7.78
N SER A 60 13.82 14.07 -7.13
CA SER A 60 13.23 15.41 -7.33
C SER A 60 13.69 16.44 -6.29
N GLY A 61 14.62 16.08 -5.39
CA GLY A 61 15.07 16.97 -4.32
C GLY A 61 14.02 17.22 -3.23
N LEU A 62 12.89 16.51 -3.26
CA LEU A 62 11.79 16.58 -2.29
C LEU A 62 12.04 15.69 -1.05
N SER A 63 13.20 15.03 -0.99
CA SER A 63 13.60 14.14 0.11
C SER A 63 14.07 14.88 1.39
N GLY A 64 14.26 16.21 1.34
CA GLY A 64 14.80 16.99 2.46
C GLY A 64 13.91 18.15 2.92
N ARG A 65 12.92 17.89 3.77
CA ARG A 65 12.39 18.84 4.77
C ARG A 65 11.98 18.08 6.03
N ALA A 66 12.97 17.48 6.67
CA ALA A 66 12.92 17.06 8.07
C ALA A 66 14.35 17.17 8.61
N SER A 67 14.75 18.40 8.92
CA SER A 67 15.93 18.73 9.74
C SER A 67 15.56 19.93 10.58
#